data_AF-A0A538F626-F1
#
_entry.id   AF-A0A538F626-F1
#
_cell.length_a   1.000
_cell.length_b   1.000
_cell.length_c   1.000
_cell.angle_alpha   90.00
_cell.angle_beta   90.00
_cell.angle_gamma   90.00
#
_symmetry.space_group_name_H-M   'P 1'
#
loop_
_entity.id
_entity.type
_entity.pdbx_description
1 polymer ?
#
loop_
_entity_poly.entity_id
_entity_poly.type
_entity_poly.pdbx_seq_one_letter_code
_entity_poly.pdbx_strand_id
1 'polypeptide(L)'
;MMVMSFVFATRPDRRTRARTIPFESGVSKGPPDQRSFTISFYLTAMLFIVFDIEIVFLYPLAVILHQLAWFGFVEFFFFIVILAVAYVYIWRKGALEWR
;
A
#
# COMPACT_ATOMS: atom_id res chain seq x y z
N MET A 1 -16.93 18.79 6.32
CA MET A 1 -17.75 18.44 5.12
C MET A 1 -18.71 17.27 5.35
N MET A 2 -18.27 16.15 5.93
CA MET A 2 -19.16 15.00 6.21
C MET A 2 -20.35 15.38 7.12
N VAL A 3 -20.11 16.19 8.16
CA VAL A 3 -21.15 16.66 9.09
C VAL A 3 -22.20 17.53 8.41
N MET A 4 -21.79 18.50 7.58
CA MET A 4 -22.73 19.33 6.80
C MET A 4 -23.60 18.48 5.85
N SER A 5 -23.01 17.46 5.23
CA SER A 5 -23.75 16.55 4.35
C SER A 5 -24.83 15.77 5.09
N PHE A 6 -24.58 15.33 6.33
CA PHE A 6 -25.60 14.67 7.15
C PHE A 6 -26.71 15.63 7.63
N VAL A 7 -26.37 16.87 7.97
CA VAL A 7 -27.31 17.86 8.51
C VAL A 7 -28.23 18.45 7.43
N PHE A 8 -27.70 18.72 6.23
CA PHE A 8 -28.45 19.32 5.13
C PHE A 8 -28.99 18.31 4.11
N ALA A 9 -28.85 17.01 4.34
CA ALA A 9 -29.36 15.99 3.43
C ALA A 9 -30.90 15.96 3.41
N THR A 10 -31.50 16.61 2.42
CA THR A 10 -32.94 16.57 2.11
C THR A 10 -33.35 15.31 1.34
N ARG A 11 -32.60 14.21 1.48
CA ARG A 11 -32.83 12.97 0.71
C ARG A 11 -34.10 12.25 1.19
N PRO A 12 -34.97 11.77 0.28
CA PRO A 12 -36.12 10.95 0.66
C PRO A 12 -35.65 9.67 1.38
N ASP A 13 -36.16 9.43 2.59
CA ASP A 13 -35.80 8.29 3.45
C ASP A 13 -36.28 6.92 2.92
N ARG A 14 -36.95 6.90 1.76
CA ARG A 14 -37.37 5.65 1.13
C ARG A 14 -36.16 4.89 0.61
N ARG A 15 -35.69 3.92 1.41
CA ARG A 15 -34.83 2.81 0.97
C ARG A 15 -35.61 1.92 0.02
N THR A 16 -35.51 2.20 -1.28
CA THR A 16 -35.92 1.25 -2.31
C THR A 16 -34.89 0.13 -2.40
N ARG A 17 -35.35 -1.12 -2.48
CA ARG A 17 -34.48 -2.33 -2.55
C ARG A 17 -33.42 -2.21 -3.65
N ALA A 18 -33.80 -1.64 -4.80
CA ALA A 18 -32.91 -1.41 -5.94
C ALA A 18 -31.74 -0.44 -5.68
N ARG A 19 -31.81 0.44 -4.67
CA ARG A 19 -30.71 1.36 -4.30
C ARG A 19 -29.67 0.73 -3.36
N THR A 20 -30.01 -0.40 -2.73
CA THR A 20 -29.13 -1.06 -1.75
C THR A 20 -28.37 -2.24 -2.37
N ILE A 21 -28.79 -2.69 -3.55
CA ILE A 21 -28.08 -3.75 -4.29
C ILE A 21 -26.84 -3.16 -4.99
N PRO A 22 -25.70 -3.86 -4.96
CA PRO A 22 -24.55 -3.53 -5.79
C PRO A 22 -24.93 -3.48 -7.27
N PHE A 23 -24.32 -2.56 -8.02
CA PHE A 23 -24.60 -2.39 -9.44
C PHE A 23 -23.96 -3.52 -10.25
N GLU A 24 -24.78 -4.39 -10.84
CA GLU A 24 -24.32 -5.53 -11.64
C GLU A 24 -25.23 -5.77 -12.87
N SER A 25 -25.54 -4.69 -13.59
CA SER A 25 -26.30 -4.68 -14.87
C SER A 25 -27.51 -5.64 -14.95
N GLY A 26 -28.26 -5.83 -13.86
CA GLY A 26 -29.49 -6.63 -13.83
C GLY A 26 -29.32 -8.13 -13.57
N VAL A 27 -28.09 -8.63 -13.36
CA VAL A 27 -27.82 -10.03 -12.98
C VAL A 27 -27.17 -10.03 -11.61
N SER A 28 -27.98 -10.23 -10.57
CA SER A 28 -27.44 -10.53 -9.24
C SER A 28 -26.80 -11.91 -9.33
N LYS A 29 -25.50 -11.97 -9.58
CA LYS A 29 -24.73 -13.16 -9.24
C LYS A 29 -24.80 -13.30 -7.71
N GLY A 30 -24.78 -14.53 -7.24
CA GLY A 30 -24.90 -14.86 -5.82
C GLY A 30 -23.73 -14.30 -4.99
N PRO A 31 -23.43 -14.90 -3.83
CA PRO A 31 -22.24 -14.53 -3.07
C PRO A 31 -21.01 -14.42 -4.00
N PRO A 32 -20.17 -13.38 -3.85
CA PRO A 32 -19.00 -13.21 -4.69
C PRO A 32 -18.18 -14.49 -4.65
N ASP A 33 -17.86 -15.01 -5.83
CA ASP A 33 -16.99 -16.17 -5.95
C ASP A 33 -15.66 -15.86 -5.26
N GLN A 34 -15.16 -16.77 -4.43
CA GLN A 34 -13.92 -16.59 -3.67
C GLN A 34 -12.72 -16.73 -4.62
N ARG A 35 -12.57 -15.76 -5.52
CA ARG A 35 -11.43 -15.70 -6.43
C ARG A 35 -10.21 -15.21 -5.67
N SER A 36 -9.19 -16.05 -5.62
CA SER A 36 -7.85 -15.65 -5.18
C SER A 36 -7.31 -14.58 -6.11
N PHE A 37 -6.90 -13.44 -5.56
CA PHE A 37 -6.17 -12.43 -6.29
C PHE A 37 -4.77 -12.93 -6.69
N THR A 38 -4.19 -12.35 -7.74
CA THR A 38 -2.84 -12.70 -8.20
C THR A 38 -1.80 -12.48 -7.09
N ILE A 39 -0.85 -13.42 -6.95
CA ILE A 39 0.22 -13.40 -5.92
C ILE A 39 1.06 -12.11 -5.98
N SER A 40 1.13 -11.45 -7.13
CA SER A 40 1.86 -10.19 -7.32
C SER A 40 1.44 -9.10 -6.32
N PHE A 41 0.16 -9.01 -5.95
CA PHE A 41 -0.30 -8.05 -4.94
C PHE A 41 0.31 -8.30 -3.56
N TYR A 42 0.46 -9.58 -3.18
CA TYR A 42 1.12 -9.95 -1.94
C TYR A 42 2.61 -9.61 -1.97
N LEU A 43 3.30 -9.90 -3.08
CA LEU A 43 4.73 -9.59 -3.21
C LEU A 43 4.99 -8.08 -3.16
N THR A 44 4.14 -7.26 -3.81
CA THR A 44 4.23 -5.80 -3.73
C THR A 44 3.97 -5.30 -2.31
N ALA A 45 2.96 -5.83 -1.61
CA ALA A 45 2.68 -5.44 -0.23
C ALA A 45 3.81 -5.82 0.73
N MET A 46 4.36 -7.02 0.59
CA MET A 46 5.49 -7.49 1.40
C MET A 46 6.74 -6.64 1.15
N LEU A 47 7.04 -6.29 -0.11
CA LEU A 47 8.13 -5.38 -0.47
C LEU A 47 7.94 -4.01 0.17
N PHE A 48 6.71 -3.46 0.13
CA PHE A 48 6.40 -2.18 0.74
C PHE A 48 6.63 -2.19 2.26
N ILE A 49 6.22 -3.26 2.96
CA ILE A 49 6.43 -3.39 4.42
C ILE A 49 7.92 -3.42 4.75
N VAL A 50 8.71 -4.20 4.02
CA VAL A 50 10.16 -4.28 4.25
C VAL A 50 10.83 -2.93 4.00
N PHE A 51 10.49 -2.27 2.89
CA PHE A 51 11.02 -0.95 2.57
C PHE A 51 10.65 0.13 3.60
N ASP A 52 9.43 0.10 4.12
CA ASP A 52 8.97 1.04 5.15
C ASP A 52 9.73 0.86 6.47
N ILE A 53 9.94 -0.39 6.88
CA ILE A 53 10.75 -0.73 8.06
C ILE A 53 12.18 -0.20 7.90
N GLU A 54 12.76 -0.31 6.71
CA GLU A 54 14.09 0.19 6.41
C GLU A 54 14.19 1.72 6.52
N ILE A 55 13.15 2.46 6.10
CA ILE A 55 13.08 3.92 6.31
C ILE A 55 13.00 4.28 7.79
N VAL A 56 12.26 3.52 8.59
CA VAL A 56 12.19 3.72 10.04
C VAL A 56 13.57 3.59 10.69
N PHE A 57 14.41 2.67 10.20
CA PHE A 57 15.80 2.56 10.65
C PHE A 57 16.70 3.71 10.20
N LEU A 58 16.44 4.30 9.03
CA LEU A 58 17.18 5.46 8.55
C LEU A 58 16.87 6.75 9.31
N TYR A 59 15.68 6.87 9.92
CA TYR A 59 15.26 8.09 10.62
C TYR A 59 16.20 8.51 11.77
N PRO A 60 16.52 7.64 12.74
CA PRO A 60 17.47 7.99 13.81
C PRO A 60 18.84 8.36 13.26
N LEU A 61 19.34 7.62 12.26
CA LEU A 61 20.62 7.89 11.61
C LEU A 61 20.63 9.28 10.96
N ALA A 62 19.54 9.67 10.29
CA ALA A 62 19.39 10.99 9.68
C ALA A 62 19.40 12.12 10.72
N VAL A 63 18.82 11.89 11.91
CA VAL A 63 18.80 12.89 13.00
C VAL A 63 20.18 13.09 13.61
N ILE A 64 20.96 12.02 13.80
CA ILE A 64 22.29 12.10 14.42
C ILE A 64 23.44 12.26 13.42
N LEU A 65 23.14 12.35 12.12
CA LEU A 65 24.14 12.33 11.05
C LEU A 65 25.24 13.40 11.25
N HIS A 66 24.86 14.59 11.72
CA HIS A 66 25.83 15.66 12.02
C HIS A 66 26.83 15.31 13.12
N GLN A 67 26.44 14.54 14.13
CA GLN A 67 27.33 14.13 15.22
C GLN A 67 28.28 13.01 14.77
N LEU A 68 27.80 12.17 13.87
CA LEU A 68 28.48 10.96 13.42
C LEU A 68 29.39 11.21 12.20
N ALA A 69 29.21 12.35 11.52
CA ALA A 69 30.01 12.85 10.40
C ALA A 69 30.32 11.76 9.36
N TRP A 70 31.60 11.40 9.20
CA TRP A 70 32.05 10.44 8.18
C TRP A 70 31.54 9.03 8.41
N PHE A 71 31.44 8.60 9.67
CA PHE A 71 30.93 7.26 9.99
C PHE A 71 29.44 7.14 9.63
N GLY A 72 28.65 8.18 9.95
CA GLY A 72 27.24 8.22 9.57
C GLY A 72 27.01 8.24 8.07
N PHE A 73 27.89 8.90 7.31
CA PHE A 73 27.83 8.90 5.86
C PHE A 73 28.10 7.53 5.24
N VAL A 74 29.11 6.80 5.75
CA VAL A 74 29.42 5.44 5.28
C VAL A 74 28.29 4.47 5.63
N GLU A 75 27.76 4.54 6.85
CA GLU A 75 26.63 3.72 7.28
C GLU A 75 25.39 3.97 6.40
N PHE A 76 25.08 5.24 6.13
CA PHE A 76 23.98 5.62 5.25
C PHE A 76 24.16 5.06 3.83
N PHE A 77 25.35 5.21 3.25
CA PHE A 77 25.63 4.69 1.91
C PHE A 77 25.53 3.16 1.86
N PHE A 78 26.07 2.47 2.86
CA PHE A 78 26.00 1.02 2.97
C PHE A 78 24.55 0.53 3.04
N PHE A 79 23.71 1.21 3.84
CA PHE A 79 22.30 0.89 3.96
C PHE A 79 21.54 1.05 2.64
N ILE A 80 21.81 2.15 1.90
CA ILE A 80 21.22 2.38 0.57
C ILE A 80 21.65 1.33 -0.45
N VAL A 81 22.90 0.86 -0.40
CA VAL A 81 23.37 -0.21 -1.30
C VAL A 81 22.64 -1.52 -1.02
N ILE A 82 22.42 -1.88 0.24
CA ILE A 82 21.67 -3.09 0.61
C ILE A 82 20.23 -3.03 0.06
N LEU A 83 19.55 -1.89 0.26
CA LEU A 83 18.23 -1.60 -0.31
C LEU A 83 18.21 -1.82 -1.83
N ALA A 84 19.19 -1.23 -2.53
CA ALA A 84 19.27 -1.33 -3.98
C ALA A 84 19.46 -2.78 -4.45
N VAL A 85 20.29 -3.56 -3.75
CA VAL A 85 20.52 -4.98 -4.07
C VAL A 85 19.25 -5.80 -3.87
N ALA A 86 18.55 -5.62 -2.74
CA ALA A 86 17.30 -6.32 -2.45
C ALA A 86 16.22 -6.00 -3.50
N TYR A 87 16.08 -4.73 -3.86
CA TYR A 87 15.15 -4.28 -4.88
C TYR A 87 15.45 -4.85 -6.26
N VAL A 88 16.71 -4.79 -6.71
CA VAL A 88 17.14 -5.34 -8.00
C VAL A 88 16.93 -6.85 -8.05
N TYR A 89 17.19 -7.58 -6.96
CA TYR A 89 16.95 -9.01 -6.88
C TYR A 89 15.47 -9.35 -7.11
N ILE A 90 14.56 -8.65 -6.43
CA ILE A 90 13.11 -8.86 -6.54
C ILE A 90 12.61 -8.50 -7.94
N TRP A 91 13.11 -7.40 -8.50
CA TRP A 91 12.81 -7.00 -9.88
C TRP A 91 13.20 -8.11 -10.86
N ARG A 92 14.43 -8.63 -10.77
CA ARG A 92 14.90 -9.70 -11.66
C ARG A 92 14.11 -11.00 -11.51
N LYS A 93 13.46 -11.21 -10.36
CA LYS A 93 12.63 -12.39 -10.10
C LYS A 93 11.22 -12.30 -10.73
N GLY A 94 10.88 -11.18 -11.37
CA GLY A 94 9.57 -10.98 -12.01
C GLY A 94 8.43 -10.82 -11.00
N ALA A 95 8.73 -10.50 -9.73
CA ALA A 95 7.71 -10.31 -8.69
C ALA A 95 6.77 -9.12 -8.97
N LEU A 96 7.20 -8.22 -9.86
CA LEU A 96 6.47 -7.04 -10.30
C LEU A 96 5.84 -7.21 -11.68
N GLU A 97 5.93 -8.40 -12.29
CA GLU A 97 5.32 -8.66 -13.59
C GLU A 97 3.87 -9.12 -13.41
N TRP A 98 2.97 -8.44 -14.12
CA TRP A 98 1.53 -8.63 -14.06
C TRP A 98 1.16 -9.44 -15.30
N ARG A 99 0.92 -10.74 -15.11
CA ARG A 99 0.26 -11.62 -16.09
C ARG A 99 -1.08 -12.08 -15.55
#